data_AF-A0A7C1CTA3-F1
#
_entry.id   AF-A0A7C1CTA3-F1
#
_cell.length_a   1.000
_cell.length_b   1.000
_cell.length_c   1.000
_cell.angle_alpha   90.00
_cell.angle_beta   90.00
_cell.angle_gamma   90.00
#
_symmetry.space_group_name_H-M   'P 1'
#
loop_
_entity.id
_entity.type
_entity.pdbx_description
1 polymer ?
#
loop_
_entity_poly.entity_id
_entity_poly.type
_entity_poly.pdbx_seq_one_letter_code
_entity_poly.pdbx_strand_id
1 'polypeptide(L)'
;MKKASILLTFVLMMIFIPETLVVNAGHVLTIDPSNPGPEISPFLYGVFFEDINHAVDGGLYAEFIRNRSFEHKDPLEGWFADFETGCQATFSIDSELPLNENNPHYLSFAIASDSGSVSLSNNGYDGIPMMEGKRYVFSAFIRGNSEYSGEITVLLTDAKGNTIDEASLASAFGAEWEKYSVEFEITEDCDNGRLLLILRGAGEVCLDMISLFPEENWNGMRIDLLKMLEELKPGFVRFPGGCLVEGDSLENAYRWKDTIGPVEERKANYNLWGYHQSYGIGFFEYLLLSEHLEAEPIPIFNSGMSCQVRGAEYCPIDEMDEWIENVLDFIEFANGPKNSLWGSKRVELGHPEPFNVKYIGIGNENWGTEYHDRFPMFRDAVKAKYPEIIIVFSGPPSYEGASFNRAWRWARENGVEILDEHMYAVPEWILRNTDRYDKYDRSGPKVMLGEYAAHAAGTRNTLQAAMAEAALMTGLERNSDIVIMAAYAPLFNRPGWSQWTPDLIWFDNTRVYGTPSYHVQKLFNENLGDVVIPSKLTDENLEVIGYWFKS
;
A
#
# COMPACT_ATOMS: atom_id res chain seq x y z
N MET A 1 -87.20 17.64 -58.19
CA MET A 1 -86.48 16.79 -59.16
C MET A 1 -85.01 17.17 -59.17
N LYS A 2 -84.11 16.18 -59.00
CA LYS A 2 -82.69 15.99 -59.45
C LYS A 2 -81.96 17.20 -60.06
N LYS A 3 -80.65 17.48 -59.89
CA LYS A 3 -79.45 16.91 -59.21
C LYS A 3 -78.38 18.04 -59.30
N ALA A 4 -77.75 18.44 -58.20
CA ALA A 4 -76.32 18.27 -57.84
C ALA A 4 -75.24 18.88 -58.77
N SER A 5 -74.44 19.82 -58.23
CA SER A 5 -72.96 19.95 -58.35
C SER A 5 -72.46 21.14 -57.50
N ILE A 6 -71.86 20.87 -56.33
CA ILE A 6 -70.43 21.06 -55.96
C ILE A 6 -69.94 22.52 -56.04
N LEU A 7 -69.74 23.15 -54.87
CA LEU A 7 -68.62 24.07 -54.64
C LEU A 7 -68.32 24.31 -53.14
N LEU A 8 -67.04 24.17 -52.81
CA LEU A 8 -66.28 24.84 -51.75
C LEU A 8 -66.63 24.57 -50.27
N THR A 9 -65.80 23.76 -49.60
CA THR A 9 -65.35 24.10 -48.25
C THR A 9 -63.89 23.70 -48.10
N PHE A 10 -63.08 24.70 -47.75
CA PHE A 10 -61.65 24.62 -47.45
C PHE A 10 -61.36 23.54 -46.41
N VAL A 11 -60.46 22.60 -46.73
CA VAL A 11 -59.71 21.84 -45.73
C VAL A 11 -58.30 22.41 -45.69
N LEU A 12 -58.02 23.16 -44.63
CA LEU A 12 -56.69 23.61 -44.26
C LEU A 12 -55.92 22.37 -43.78
N MET A 13 -55.24 21.67 -44.69
CA MET A 13 -54.32 20.60 -44.31
C MET A 13 -52.97 21.25 -44.01
N MET A 14 -52.79 21.70 -42.76
CA MET A 14 -51.46 22.00 -42.23
C MET A 14 -50.66 20.70 -42.27
N ILE A 15 -49.73 20.64 -43.20
CA ILE A 15 -48.68 19.63 -43.28
C ILE A 15 -47.84 19.82 -42.01
N PHE A 16 -48.04 18.98 -41.00
CA PHE A 16 -47.01 18.76 -39.97
C PHE A 16 -45.85 18.05 -40.68
N ILE A 17 -44.93 18.84 -41.21
CA ILE A 17 -43.59 18.35 -41.51
C ILE A 17 -42.99 18.04 -40.13
N PRO A 18 -42.55 16.80 -39.84
CA PRO A 18 -41.71 16.59 -38.69
C PRO A 18 -40.44 17.36 -38.97
N GLU A 19 -40.27 18.53 -38.34
CA GLU A 19 -38.95 19.12 -38.17
C GLU A 19 -38.15 18.07 -37.40
N THR A 20 -37.41 17.24 -38.13
CA THR A 20 -36.24 16.58 -37.57
C THR A 20 -35.40 17.71 -37.03
N LEU A 21 -35.40 17.87 -35.70
CA LEU A 21 -34.42 18.65 -34.97
C LEU A 21 -33.06 18.10 -35.40
N VAL A 22 -32.48 18.70 -36.43
CA VAL A 22 -31.07 18.53 -36.75
C VAL A 22 -30.38 19.27 -35.63
N VAL A 23 -30.14 18.57 -34.53
CA VAL A 23 -29.17 19.01 -33.53
C VAL A 23 -27.87 19.14 -34.29
N ASN A 24 -27.44 20.38 -34.51
CA ASN A 24 -26.12 20.66 -35.05
C ASN A 24 -25.11 20.33 -33.93
N ALA A 25 -24.86 19.04 -33.72
CA ALA A 25 -23.92 18.58 -32.72
C ALA A 25 -22.51 18.89 -33.23
N GLY A 26 -21.77 19.73 -32.50
CA GLY A 26 -20.39 20.07 -32.83
C GLY A 26 -19.44 18.85 -32.79
N HIS A 27 -19.85 17.77 -32.11
CA HIS A 27 -19.16 16.48 -32.08
C HIS A 27 -20.17 15.33 -32.08
N VAL A 28 -19.88 14.26 -32.84
CA VAL A 28 -20.70 13.05 -32.95
C VAL A 28 -19.84 11.85 -32.57
N LEU A 29 -20.22 11.13 -31.50
CA LEU A 29 -19.63 9.85 -31.12
C LEU A 29 -20.42 8.72 -31.80
N THR A 30 -19.80 8.04 -32.75
CA THR A 30 -20.35 6.85 -33.40
C THR A 30 -19.84 5.61 -32.69
N ILE A 31 -20.74 4.73 -32.26
CA ILE A 31 -20.43 3.47 -31.57
C ILE A 31 -20.79 2.31 -32.49
N ASP A 32 -19.87 1.37 -32.72
CA ASP A 32 -20.10 0.18 -33.53
C ASP A 32 -20.11 -1.10 -32.67
N PRO A 33 -21.27 -1.54 -32.18
CA PRO A 33 -21.37 -2.75 -31.37
C PRO A 33 -21.31 -4.04 -32.21
N SER A 34 -21.28 -3.95 -33.55
CA SER A 34 -21.35 -5.13 -34.42
C SER A 34 -20.02 -5.87 -34.57
N ASN A 35 -18.92 -5.22 -34.20
CA ASN A 35 -17.57 -5.77 -34.25
C ASN A 35 -16.82 -5.41 -32.96
N PRO A 36 -16.99 -6.18 -31.87
CA PRO A 36 -16.28 -5.92 -30.62
C PRO A 36 -14.76 -6.00 -30.84
N GLY A 37 -14.04 -5.12 -30.14
CA GLY A 37 -12.60 -5.08 -30.06
C GLY A 37 -12.05 -6.15 -29.09
N PRO A 38 -10.84 -5.94 -28.55
CA PRO A 38 -10.23 -6.91 -27.64
C PRO A 38 -11.01 -7.10 -26.34
N GLU A 39 -10.82 -8.25 -25.71
CA GLU A 39 -11.25 -8.51 -24.34
C GLU A 39 -10.53 -7.55 -23.39
N ILE A 40 -11.28 -7.08 -22.40
CA ILE A 40 -10.75 -6.23 -21.34
C ILE A 40 -10.31 -7.13 -20.20
N SER A 41 -9.09 -6.93 -19.71
CA SER A 41 -8.60 -7.65 -18.53
C SER A 41 -9.53 -7.36 -17.35
N PRO A 42 -10.10 -8.38 -16.67
CA PRO A 42 -10.86 -8.15 -15.44
C PRO A 42 -9.97 -7.60 -14.31
N PHE A 43 -8.65 -7.61 -14.52
CA PHE A 43 -7.63 -7.08 -13.61
C PHE A 43 -7.06 -5.74 -14.09
N LEU A 44 -7.72 -5.03 -15.01
CA LEU A 44 -7.16 -3.83 -15.62
C LEU A 44 -6.84 -2.74 -14.59
N TYR A 45 -7.68 -2.55 -13.58
CA TYR A 45 -7.47 -1.52 -12.55
C TYR A 45 -7.21 -2.16 -11.19
N GLY A 46 -6.09 -1.80 -10.58
CA GLY A 46 -5.67 -2.32 -9.28
C GLY A 46 -5.16 -1.24 -8.34
N VAL A 47 -4.59 -1.67 -7.23
CA VAL A 47 -3.95 -0.80 -6.23
C VAL A 47 -2.48 -1.15 -6.06
N PHE A 48 -1.70 -0.13 -5.76
CA PHE A 48 -0.28 -0.22 -5.48
C PHE A 48 -0.03 0.07 -3.99
N PHE A 49 0.66 -0.84 -3.31
CA PHE A 49 1.04 -0.73 -1.92
C PHE A 49 2.54 -0.59 -1.75
N GLU A 50 2.92 0.55 -1.19
CA GLU A 50 4.24 0.84 -0.67
C GLU A 50 4.06 1.53 0.67
N ASP A 51 4.88 1.19 1.65
CA ASP A 51 4.90 1.91 2.92
C ASP A 51 5.67 3.23 2.76
N ILE A 52 5.01 4.17 2.08
CA ILE A 52 5.38 5.58 1.94
C ILE A 52 4.27 6.43 2.58
N ASN A 53 4.58 7.62 3.08
CA ASN A 53 3.64 8.54 3.71
C ASN A 53 2.91 7.96 4.93
N HIS A 54 3.54 7.00 5.63
CA HIS A 54 2.94 6.20 6.70
C HIS A 54 1.71 5.41 6.23
N ALA A 55 1.73 4.91 4.99
CA ALA A 55 0.64 4.14 4.40
C ALA A 55 0.33 2.86 5.19
N VAL A 56 1.34 2.22 5.79
CA VAL A 56 1.18 0.99 6.57
C VAL A 56 1.34 1.31 8.05
N ASP A 57 2.55 1.56 8.53
CA ASP A 57 2.81 1.89 9.94
C ASP A 57 2.34 3.32 10.27
N GLY A 58 1.27 3.44 11.05
CA GLY A 58 0.55 4.70 11.30
C GLY A 58 -0.61 4.97 10.33
N GLY A 59 -0.87 4.04 9.43
CA GLY A 59 -1.93 4.06 8.43
C GLY A 59 -2.76 2.79 8.43
N LEU A 60 -2.58 1.93 7.43
CA LEU A 60 -3.35 0.70 7.28
C LEU A 60 -3.16 -0.24 8.46
N TYR A 61 -1.96 -0.32 9.05
CA TYR A 61 -1.73 -1.11 10.26
C TYR A 61 -2.32 -0.38 11.48
N ALA A 62 -3.22 -1.06 12.19
CA ALA A 62 -4.03 -0.46 13.26
C ALA A 62 -3.29 -0.29 14.61
N GLU A 63 -1.99 -0.58 14.66
CA GLU A 63 -1.15 -0.32 15.84
C GLU A 63 -1.09 1.19 16.11
N PHE A 64 -1.43 1.60 17.33
CA PHE A 64 -1.33 2.99 17.73
C PHE A 64 0.04 3.37 18.28
N ILE A 65 0.82 2.40 18.76
CA ILE A 65 2.11 2.66 19.42
C ILE A 65 3.24 2.72 18.39
N ARG A 66 3.81 3.91 18.27
CA ARG A 66 5.00 4.12 17.44
C ARG A 66 6.23 3.56 18.16
N ASN A 67 7.10 2.89 17.41
CA ASN A 67 8.33 2.29 17.94
C ASN A 67 8.08 1.37 19.15
N ARG A 68 7.09 0.48 19.00
CA ARG A 68 6.61 -0.40 20.09
C ARG A 68 7.67 -1.33 20.69
N SER A 69 8.75 -1.58 19.96
CA SER A 69 9.81 -2.53 20.32
C SER A 69 11.19 -1.91 20.46
N PHE A 70 11.30 -0.58 20.40
CA PHE A 70 12.59 0.14 20.58
C PHE A 70 13.66 -0.15 19.51
N GLU A 71 13.29 -0.77 18.38
CA GLU A 71 14.19 -1.14 17.28
C GLU A 71 14.46 -0.01 16.27
N HIS A 72 13.85 1.16 16.47
CA HIS A 72 14.12 2.32 15.61
C HIS A 72 15.54 2.87 15.83
N LYS A 73 16.13 3.49 14.78
CA LYS A 73 17.41 4.23 14.85
C LYS A 73 17.47 5.23 16.01
N ASP A 74 16.36 5.89 16.33
CA ASP A 74 16.16 6.55 17.62
C ASP A 74 15.33 5.61 18.49
N PRO A 75 15.95 4.87 19.44
CA PRO A 75 15.25 3.87 20.23
C PRO A 75 14.12 4.42 21.09
N LEU A 76 14.08 5.73 21.34
CA LEU A 76 13.02 6.40 22.10
C LEU A 76 12.05 7.18 21.21
N GLU A 77 12.06 6.94 19.90
CA GLU A 77 11.20 7.67 18.97
C GLU A 77 9.72 7.55 19.36
N GLY A 78 9.13 8.65 19.83
CA GLY A 78 7.72 8.69 20.27
C GLY A 78 7.49 8.36 21.75
N TRP A 79 8.52 7.96 22.48
CA TRP A 79 8.50 7.63 23.90
C TRP A 79 9.04 8.78 24.76
N PHE A 80 8.40 9.01 25.90
CA PHE A 80 8.83 10.03 26.88
C PHE A 80 8.74 9.47 28.28
N ALA A 81 9.85 9.55 29.02
CA ALA A 81 9.92 9.13 30.42
C ALA A 81 10.00 10.36 31.34
N ASP A 82 9.09 10.42 32.32
CA ASP A 82 9.04 11.44 33.37
C ASP A 82 9.14 10.79 34.75
N PHE A 83 9.78 11.49 35.69
CA PHE A 83 10.04 10.99 37.04
C PHE A 83 9.32 11.87 38.05
N GLU A 84 8.51 11.26 38.90
CA GLU A 84 7.86 11.97 40.01
C GLU A 84 8.91 12.62 40.91
N THR A 85 8.59 13.79 41.48
CA THR A 85 9.52 14.50 42.36
C THR A 85 9.90 13.63 43.56
N GLY A 86 11.19 13.28 43.66
CA GLY A 86 11.71 12.40 44.70
C GLY A 86 11.85 10.93 44.30
N CYS A 87 11.34 10.53 43.13
CA CYS A 87 11.61 9.22 42.55
C CYS A 87 13.07 9.14 42.12
N GLN A 88 13.80 8.14 42.62
CA GLN A 88 15.16 7.84 42.20
C GLN A 88 15.13 6.65 41.24
N ALA A 89 15.15 6.93 39.94
CA ALA A 89 15.18 5.90 38.92
C ALA A 89 16.06 6.31 37.74
N THR A 90 16.57 5.31 37.02
CA THR A 90 17.28 5.45 35.75
C THR A 90 16.66 4.52 34.72
N PHE A 91 16.88 4.82 33.44
CA PHE A 91 16.44 3.95 32.36
C PHE A 91 17.50 3.84 31.27
N SER A 92 17.44 2.74 30.52
CA SER A 92 18.32 2.45 29.39
C SER A 92 17.59 1.60 28.34
N ILE A 93 18.11 1.62 27.12
CA ILE A 93 17.77 0.62 26.11
C ILE A 93 18.88 -0.42 26.15
N ASP A 94 18.51 -1.63 26.53
CA ASP A 94 19.44 -2.74 26.75
C ASP A 94 19.21 -3.85 25.72
N SER A 95 20.17 -4.76 25.60
CA SER A 95 20.15 -5.88 24.65
C SER A 95 20.77 -7.17 25.20
N GLU A 96 20.98 -7.26 26.51
CA GLU A 96 21.64 -8.42 27.13
C GLU A 96 20.71 -9.64 27.22
N LEU A 97 19.42 -9.42 27.50
CA LEU A 97 18.39 -10.45 27.63
C LEU A 97 17.16 -10.06 26.78
N PRO A 98 17.30 -10.05 25.44
CA PRO A 98 16.24 -9.62 24.54
C PRO A 98 15.06 -10.59 24.56
N LEU A 99 13.92 -10.15 24.03
CA LEU A 99 12.75 -11.01 23.87
C LEU A 99 13.06 -12.20 22.95
N ASN A 100 13.77 -11.94 21.85
CA ASN A 100 14.32 -12.93 20.94
C ASN A 100 15.44 -12.31 20.07
N GLU A 101 16.06 -13.09 19.18
CA GLU A 101 17.18 -12.61 18.36
C GLU A 101 16.81 -11.57 17.29
N ASN A 102 15.54 -11.52 16.87
CA ASN A 102 15.02 -10.57 15.88
C ASN A 102 14.51 -9.27 16.53
N ASN A 103 14.34 -9.26 17.86
CA ASN A 103 13.93 -8.13 18.67
C ASN A 103 14.96 -7.88 19.79
N PRO A 104 16.18 -7.45 19.44
CA PRO A 104 17.32 -7.40 20.35
C PRO A 104 17.26 -6.29 21.41
N HIS A 105 16.39 -5.29 21.31
CA HIS A 105 16.34 -4.13 22.21
C HIS A 105 15.09 -4.13 23.08
N TYR A 106 15.23 -3.66 24.32
CA TYR A 106 14.12 -3.44 25.23
C TYR A 106 14.40 -2.26 26.16
N LEU A 107 13.35 -1.68 26.72
CA LEU A 107 13.46 -0.59 27.69
C LEU A 107 13.57 -1.14 29.11
N SER A 108 14.62 -0.76 29.83
CA SER A 108 14.85 -1.14 31.23
C SER A 108 14.70 0.06 32.16
N PHE A 109 14.02 -0.11 33.29
CA PHE A 109 13.96 0.85 34.38
C PHE A 109 14.53 0.24 35.66
N ALA A 110 15.51 0.92 36.26
CA ALA A 110 16.01 0.62 37.59
C ALA A 110 15.47 1.66 38.58
N ILE A 111 14.57 1.25 39.48
CA ILE A 111 13.91 2.12 40.45
C ILE A 111 14.46 1.81 41.85
N ALA A 112 15.08 2.80 42.49
CA ALA A 112 15.84 2.58 43.72
C ALA A 112 14.97 2.35 44.98
N SER A 113 13.76 2.89 45.00
CA SER A 113 12.85 2.78 46.14
C SER A 113 11.39 2.82 45.69
N ASP A 114 10.50 2.37 46.57
CA ASP A 114 9.04 2.40 46.39
C ASP A 114 8.44 3.80 46.53
N SER A 115 9.27 4.82 46.73
CA SER A 115 8.85 6.21 46.92
C SER A 115 8.79 6.95 45.58
N GLY A 116 7.58 7.12 45.06
CA GLY A 116 7.30 7.84 43.82
C GLY A 116 7.08 6.90 42.64
N SER A 117 7.13 7.46 41.43
CA SER A 117 6.85 6.71 40.23
C SER A 117 7.52 7.23 38.98
N VAL A 118 7.61 6.34 38.01
CA VAL A 118 8.05 6.64 36.66
C VAL A 118 6.85 6.59 35.73
N SER A 119 6.71 7.62 34.91
CA SER A 119 5.71 7.75 33.87
C SER A 119 6.37 7.52 32.52
N LEU A 120 5.91 6.55 31.74
CA LEU A 120 6.35 6.32 30.36
C LEU A 120 5.16 6.55 29.42
N SER A 121 5.25 7.53 28.54
CA SER A 121 4.18 7.85 27.59
C SER A 121 4.58 7.64 26.14
N ASN A 122 3.61 7.29 25.30
CA ASN A 122 3.74 7.25 23.85
C ASN A 122 2.67 8.13 23.20
N ASN A 123 3.10 8.97 22.24
CA ASN A 123 2.20 9.89 21.53
C ASN A 123 1.49 9.26 20.31
N GLY A 124 1.80 8.01 20.00
CA GLY A 124 1.41 7.36 18.75
C GLY A 124 1.86 8.15 17.53
N TYR A 125 1.02 8.12 16.49
CA TYR A 125 1.24 8.88 15.26
C TYR A 125 0.53 10.23 15.33
N ASP A 126 0.99 11.12 16.23
CA ASP A 126 0.36 12.42 16.58
C ASP A 126 -1.02 12.32 17.23
N GLY A 127 -1.27 11.24 17.98
CA GLY A 127 -2.50 11.02 18.70
C GLY A 127 -3.01 9.59 18.59
N ILE A 128 -3.76 9.19 19.61
CA ILE A 128 -4.47 7.92 19.66
C ILE A 128 -5.97 8.24 19.70
N PRO A 129 -6.73 7.90 18.64
CA PRO A 129 -8.17 8.11 18.58
C PRO A 129 -8.90 7.06 19.42
N MET A 130 -9.71 7.52 20.36
CA MET A 130 -10.54 6.72 21.25
C MET A 130 -12.00 7.06 20.98
N MET A 131 -12.83 6.05 20.72
CA MET A 131 -14.23 6.24 20.36
C MET A 131 -15.15 5.64 21.41
N GLU A 132 -16.18 6.39 21.81
CA GLU A 132 -17.19 5.95 22.77
C GLU A 132 -17.80 4.61 22.34
N GLY A 133 -17.87 3.67 23.29
CA GLY A 133 -18.40 2.33 23.11
C GLY A 133 -17.49 1.37 22.32
N LYS A 134 -16.26 1.77 21.99
CA LYS A 134 -15.26 0.91 21.36
C LYS A 134 -14.27 0.37 22.37
N ARG A 135 -13.68 -0.77 22.04
CA ARG A 135 -12.70 -1.45 22.87
C ARG A 135 -11.31 -1.39 22.28
N TYR A 136 -10.34 -1.30 23.19
CA TYR A 136 -8.92 -1.24 22.85
C TYR A 136 -8.17 -2.22 23.73
N VAL A 137 -7.23 -2.95 23.13
CA VAL A 137 -6.44 -3.98 23.80
C VAL A 137 -5.02 -3.47 23.93
N PHE A 138 -4.59 -3.28 25.17
CA PHE A 138 -3.18 -3.05 25.48
C PHE A 138 -2.49 -4.39 25.68
N SER A 139 -1.23 -4.51 25.21
CA SER A 139 -0.34 -5.56 25.67
C SER A 139 1.11 -5.12 25.71
N ALA A 140 1.92 -5.78 26.54
CA ALA A 140 3.37 -5.62 26.56
C ALA A 140 4.03 -6.93 27.02
N PHE A 141 5.24 -7.18 26.55
CA PHE A 141 6.12 -8.18 27.16
C PHE A 141 6.86 -7.51 28.31
N ILE A 142 6.83 -8.13 29.49
CA ILE A 142 7.40 -7.57 30.72
C ILE A 142 8.20 -8.66 31.42
N ARG A 143 9.37 -8.29 31.93
CA ARG A 143 10.09 -9.06 32.96
C ARG A 143 10.55 -8.14 34.07
N GLY A 144 10.64 -8.68 35.28
CA GLY A 144 11.20 -8.02 36.44
C GLY A 144 12.35 -8.83 37.02
N ASN A 145 13.25 -8.17 37.75
CA ASN A 145 14.21 -8.91 38.57
C ASN A 145 13.56 -9.40 39.87
N SER A 146 14.28 -10.20 40.67
CA SER A 146 13.76 -10.73 41.95
C SER A 146 13.45 -9.65 43.00
N GLU A 147 13.89 -8.42 42.77
CA GLU A 147 13.67 -7.28 43.67
C GLU A 147 12.43 -6.46 43.28
N TYR A 148 11.95 -6.59 42.03
CA TYR A 148 10.81 -5.83 41.53
C TYR A 148 9.49 -6.37 42.09
N SER A 149 8.95 -5.66 43.08
CA SER A 149 7.65 -5.94 43.69
C SER A 149 6.56 -4.93 43.28
N GLY A 150 6.81 -4.19 42.21
CA GLY A 150 6.00 -3.08 41.74
C GLY A 150 4.73 -3.48 40.99
N GLU A 151 3.88 -2.49 40.76
CA GLU A 151 2.69 -2.55 39.90
C GLU A 151 2.89 -1.57 38.74
N ILE A 152 2.37 -1.95 37.57
CA ILE A 152 2.32 -1.07 36.39
C ILE A 152 0.86 -0.78 36.11
N THR A 153 0.48 0.50 36.14
CA THR A 153 -0.85 0.96 35.71
C THR A 153 -0.76 1.49 34.29
N VAL A 154 -1.66 1.03 33.43
CA VAL A 154 -1.83 1.50 32.05
C VAL A 154 -2.97 2.52 32.05
N LEU A 155 -2.69 3.72 31.55
CA LEU A 155 -3.65 4.79 31.42
C LEU A 155 -3.79 5.17 29.95
N LEU A 156 -5.03 5.41 29.55
CA LEU A 156 -5.38 6.15 28.36
C LEU A 156 -5.74 7.57 28.79
N THR A 157 -5.06 8.58 28.26
CA THR A 157 -5.28 9.98 28.64
C THR A 157 -5.60 10.84 27.44
N ASP A 158 -6.24 12.00 27.66
CA ASP A 158 -6.27 13.06 26.66
C ASP A 158 -4.90 13.75 26.51
N ALA A 159 -4.75 14.63 25.52
CA ALA A 159 -3.52 15.40 25.30
C ALA A 159 -3.14 16.37 26.45
N LYS A 160 -4.02 16.59 27.45
CA LYS A 160 -3.74 17.40 28.63
C LYS A 160 -3.33 16.55 29.84
N GLY A 161 -3.36 15.22 29.71
CA GLY A 161 -3.05 14.28 30.78
C GLY A 161 -4.24 13.94 31.68
N ASN A 162 -5.48 14.26 31.28
CA ASN A 162 -6.65 13.78 31.99
C ASN A 162 -6.89 12.31 31.61
N THR A 163 -7.04 11.45 32.61
CA THR A 163 -7.35 10.02 32.40
C THR A 163 -8.74 9.85 31.79
N ILE A 164 -8.79 9.12 30.68
CA ILE A 164 -10.02 8.64 30.03
C ILE A 164 -10.39 7.27 30.59
N ASP A 165 -9.40 6.37 30.67
CA ASP A 165 -9.55 5.04 31.24
C ASP A 165 -8.22 4.55 31.85
N GLU A 166 -8.30 3.64 32.82
CA GLU A 166 -7.12 3.08 33.50
C GLU A 166 -7.31 1.60 33.87
N ALA A 167 -6.24 0.84 33.76
CA ALA A 167 -6.21 -0.56 34.14
C ALA A 167 -4.84 -0.93 34.71
N SER A 168 -4.83 -1.71 35.79
CA SER A 168 -3.59 -2.24 36.36
C SER A 168 -3.18 -3.54 35.69
N LEU A 169 -1.90 -3.65 35.36
CA LEU A 169 -1.27 -4.93 35.09
C LEU A 169 -1.02 -5.68 36.41
N ALA A 170 -0.68 -6.96 36.31
CA ALA A 170 -0.29 -7.75 37.48
C ALA A 170 0.87 -7.09 38.24
N SER A 171 1.03 -7.45 39.51
CA SER A 171 2.20 -7.11 40.33
C SER A 171 3.19 -8.27 40.38
N ALA A 172 4.46 -7.94 40.64
CA ALA A 172 5.57 -8.91 40.75
C ALA A 172 5.84 -9.73 39.47
N PHE A 173 6.40 -9.06 38.45
CA PHE A 173 6.83 -9.67 37.20
C PHE A 173 8.01 -10.64 37.40
N GLY A 174 7.95 -11.80 36.75
CA GLY A 174 9.00 -12.82 36.80
C GLY A 174 10.26 -12.42 36.02
N ALA A 175 11.33 -13.21 36.19
CA ALA A 175 12.61 -13.00 35.51
C ALA A 175 12.57 -13.32 33.99
N GLU A 176 11.58 -14.08 33.56
CA GLU A 176 11.37 -14.43 32.15
C GLU A 176 10.38 -13.45 31.51
N TRP A 177 10.51 -13.26 30.19
CA TRP A 177 9.57 -12.45 29.43
C TRP A 177 8.19 -13.11 29.40
N GLU A 178 7.18 -12.39 29.88
CA GLU A 178 5.78 -12.80 29.80
C GLU A 178 4.93 -11.69 29.19
N LYS A 179 3.90 -12.08 28.43
CA LYS A 179 2.96 -11.13 27.83
C LYS A 179 1.83 -10.82 28.80
N TYR A 180 1.65 -9.53 29.08
CA TYR A 180 0.55 -9.00 29.90
C TYR A 180 -0.40 -8.20 29.01
N SER A 181 -1.70 -8.28 29.28
CA SER A 181 -2.71 -7.55 28.51
C SER A 181 -3.85 -7.07 29.41
N VAL A 182 -4.45 -5.95 29.00
CA VAL A 182 -5.69 -5.40 29.58
C VAL A 182 -6.55 -4.83 28.45
N GLU A 183 -7.86 -4.80 28.67
CA GLU A 183 -8.84 -4.28 27.74
C GLU A 183 -9.45 -3.00 28.31
N PHE A 184 -9.67 -2.02 27.45
CA PHE A 184 -10.34 -0.75 27.76
C PHE A 184 -11.67 -0.68 27.02
N GLU A 185 -12.72 -0.17 27.69
CA GLU A 185 -14.01 0.13 27.05
C GLU A 185 -14.26 1.63 27.19
N ILE A 186 -14.08 2.35 26.08
CA ILE A 186 -14.04 3.81 26.10
C ILE A 186 -15.44 4.39 26.33
N THR A 187 -15.57 5.26 27.33
CA THR A 187 -16.85 5.90 27.68
C THR A 187 -17.03 7.30 27.12
N GLU A 188 -15.99 7.91 26.54
CA GLU A 188 -16.04 9.23 25.90
C GLU A 188 -15.08 9.33 24.72
N ASP A 189 -15.49 10.05 23.67
CA ASP A 189 -14.64 10.29 22.50
C ASP A 189 -13.39 11.12 22.85
N CYS A 190 -12.24 10.70 22.33
CA CYS A 190 -11.01 11.47 22.36
C CYS A 190 -10.23 11.31 21.04
N ASP A 191 -10.20 12.36 20.22
CA ASP A 191 -9.47 12.34 18.94
C ASP A 191 -7.94 12.34 19.10
N ASN A 192 -7.45 12.78 20.26
CA ASN A 192 -6.03 13.06 20.49
C ASN A 192 -5.60 12.56 21.87
N GLY A 193 -5.72 11.25 22.08
CA GLY A 193 -5.31 10.59 23.30
C GLY A 193 -3.85 10.13 23.31
N ARG A 194 -3.39 9.60 24.44
CA ARG A 194 -2.03 9.12 24.72
C ARG A 194 -2.08 7.81 25.50
N LEU A 195 -1.07 6.96 25.28
CA LEU A 195 -0.78 5.85 26.17
C LEU A 195 0.18 6.34 27.26
N LEU A 196 -0.11 6.02 28.51
CA LEU A 196 0.75 6.31 29.65
C LEU A 196 0.87 5.07 30.54
N LEU A 197 2.09 4.64 30.84
CA LEU A 197 2.40 3.61 31.82
C LEU A 197 2.94 4.28 33.08
N ILE A 198 2.40 3.91 34.24
CA ILE A 198 2.84 4.36 35.54
C ILE A 198 3.47 3.19 36.28
N LEU A 199 4.79 3.22 36.43
CA LEU A 199 5.59 2.19 37.07
C LEU A 199 5.83 2.59 38.53
N ARG A 200 5.44 1.71 39.47
CA ARG A 200 5.66 1.87 40.92
C ARG A 200 6.54 0.76 41.47
N GLY A 201 7.06 0.93 42.67
CA GLY A 201 7.88 -0.08 43.37
C GLY A 201 9.38 0.14 43.20
N ALA A 202 10.17 -0.75 43.80
CA ALA A 202 11.64 -0.75 43.72
C ALA A 202 12.11 -1.99 42.97
N GLY A 203 13.28 -1.94 42.34
CA GLY A 203 13.88 -3.03 41.56
C GLY A 203 14.02 -2.67 40.08
N GLU A 204 14.32 -3.68 39.27
CA GLU A 204 14.45 -3.54 37.82
C GLU A 204 13.24 -4.15 37.11
N VAL A 205 12.65 -3.40 36.18
CA VAL A 205 11.60 -3.89 35.28
C VAL A 205 11.90 -3.50 33.85
N CYS A 206 11.72 -4.46 32.94
CA CYS A 206 11.97 -4.30 31.52
C CYS A 206 10.67 -4.46 30.74
N LEU A 207 10.50 -3.66 29.69
CA LEU A 207 9.33 -3.65 28.82
C LEU A 207 9.76 -3.76 27.37
N ASP A 208 8.98 -4.49 26.59
CA ASP A 208 9.19 -4.68 25.16
C ASP A 208 7.83 -4.93 24.46
N MET A 209 7.78 -4.74 23.15
CA MET A 209 6.61 -4.99 22.30
C MET A 209 5.31 -4.38 22.89
N ILE A 210 5.39 -3.11 23.31
CA ILE A 210 4.27 -2.39 23.93
C ILE A 210 3.29 -1.97 22.85
N SER A 211 2.07 -2.49 22.90
CA SER A 211 1.09 -2.40 21.83
C SER A 211 -0.25 -1.89 22.35
N LEU A 212 -0.95 -1.11 21.55
CA LEU A 212 -2.34 -0.70 21.78
C LEU A 212 -3.09 -0.81 20.45
N PHE A 213 -4.04 -1.73 20.39
CA PHE A 213 -4.84 -2.01 19.20
C PHE A 213 -6.31 -1.70 19.45
N PRO A 214 -7.06 -1.20 18.45
CA PRO A 214 -8.51 -1.28 18.50
C PRO A 214 -8.92 -2.76 18.37
N GLU A 215 -9.87 -3.21 19.20
CA GLU A 215 -10.44 -4.57 19.07
C GLU A 215 -11.09 -4.74 17.68
N GLU A 216 -11.73 -3.69 17.19
CA GLU A 216 -12.30 -3.63 15.84
C GLU A 216 -11.21 -3.34 14.80
N ASN A 217 -10.62 -4.41 14.27
CA ASN A 217 -9.71 -4.40 13.12
C ASN A 217 -9.93 -5.67 12.29
N TRP A 218 -9.36 -5.71 11.09
CA TRP A 218 -9.38 -6.91 10.24
C TRP A 218 -7.95 -7.36 9.96
N ASN A 219 -7.52 -8.48 10.55
CA ASN A 219 -6.13 -8.98 10.45
C ASN A 219 -5.07 -7.89 10.72
N GLY A 220 -5.28 -7.07 11.76
CA GLY A 220 -4.40 -5.95 12.10
C GLY A 220 -4.61 -4.70 11.25
N MET A 221 -5.51 -4.71 10.25
CA MET A 221 -5.78 -3.58 9.38
C MET A 221 -6.91 -2.68 9.89
N ARG A 222 -6.72 -1.37 9.72
CA ARG A 222 -7.67 -0.32 10.05
C ARG A 222 -8.88 -0.38 9.12
N ILE A 223 -10.08 -0.49 9.71
CA ILE A 223 -11.33 -0.79 8.98
C ILE A 223 -11.75 0.29 7.98
N ASP A 224 -11.56 1.57 8.28
CA ASP A 224 -11.97 2.67 7.40
C ASP A 224 -11.11 2.76 6.13
N LEU A 225 -9.80 2.51 6.22
CA LEU A 225 -8.91 2.37 5.07
C LEU A 225 -9.23 1.12 4.26
N LEU A 226 -9.49 -0.02 4.93
CA LEU A 226 -9.93 -1.25 4.26
C LEU A 226 -11.19 -1.01 3.43
N LYS A 227 -12.20 -0.32 3.98
CA LYS A 227 -13.45 0.03 3.28
C LYS A 227 -13.21 0.86 2.02
N MET A 228 -12.25 1.80 2.05
CA MET A 228 -11.91 2.58 0.87
C MET A 228 -11.34 1.71 -0.26
N LEU A 229 -10.62 0.63 0.08
CA LEU A 229 -10.09 -0.35 -0.88
C LEU A 229 -11.20 -1.27 -1.40
N GLU A 230 -12.09 -1.75 -0.52
CA GLU A 230 -13.27 -2.52 -0.91
C GLU A 230 -14.13 -1.75 -1.92
N GLU A 231 -14.32 -0.45 -1.68
CA GLU A 231 -15.06 0.44 -2.57
C GLU A 231 -14.38 0.66 -3.93
N LEU A 232 -13.04 0.53 -4.01
CA LEU A 232 -12.32 0.59 -5.29
C LEU A 232 -12.50 -0.68 -6.11
N LYS A 233 -12.77 -1.83 -5.47
CA LYS A 233 -12.87 -3.17 -6.09
C LYS A 233 -11.68 -3.56 -6.98
N PRO A 234 -10.43 -3.37 -6.52
CA PRO A 234 -9.25 -3.57 -7.36
C PRO A 234 -9.19 -4.99 -7.91
N GLY A 235 -8.82 -5.14 -9.18
CA GLY A 235 -8.59 -6.45 -9.78
C GLY A 235 -7.22 -7.05 -9.44
N PHE A 236 -6.28 -6.25 -8.96
CA PHE A 236 -4.99 -6.73 -8.44
C PHE A 236 -4.44 -5.83 -7.33
N VAL A 237 -3.52 -6.39 -6.54
CA VAL A 237 -2.75 -5.70 -5.49
C VAL A 237 -1.26 -5.88 -5.75
N ARG A 238 -0.55 -4.80 -6.11
CA ARG A 238 0.92 -4.78 -6.26
C ARG A 238 1.57 -4.40 -4.94
N PHE A 239 2.38 -5.27 -4.33
CA PHE A 239 2.96 -5.05 -2.99
C PHE A 239 4.34 -5.74 -2.80
N PRO A 240 5.13 -5.39 -1.77
CA PRO A 240 5.08 -4.14 -1.00
C PRO A 240 5.89 -3.09 -1.78
N GLY A 241 5.59 -2.95 -3.07
CA GLY A 241 6.46 -2.44 -4.11
C GLY A 241 6.93 -1.00 -3.97
N GLY A 242 7.41 -0.48 -5.09
CA GLY A 242 8.14 0.77 -5.18
C GLY A 242 9.57 0.64 -4.67
N CYS A 243 10.17 1.80 -4.40
CA CYS A 243 11.55 1.90 -3.91
C CYS A 243 11.76 1.14 -2.59
N LEU A 244 10.68 0.89 -1.83
CA LEU A 244 10.73 0.15 -0.58
C LEU A 244 11.34 -1.25 -0.71
N VAL A 245 11.01 -1.98 -1.79
CA VAL A 245 11.55 -3.34 -2.01
C VAL A 245 13.06 -3.30 -2.25
N GLU A 246 13.53 -2.23 -2.90
CA GLU A 246 14.94 -2.06 -3.24
C GLU A 246 15.79 -1.75 -1.99
N GLY A 247 15.27 -0.92 -1.09
CA GLY A 247 16.08 -0.31 -0.02
C GLY A 247 17.03 0.77 -0.56
N ASP A 248 17.65 1.53 0.35
CA ASP A 248 18.77 2.43 -0.02
C ASP A 248 20.12 1.71 0.00
N SER A 249 20.20 0.55 0.66
CA SER A 249 21.29 -0.43 0.58
C SER A 249 20.71 -1.84 0.45
N LEU A 250 21.56 -2.84 0.19
CA LEU A 250 21.10 -4.25 0.23
C LEU A 250 20.82 -4.74 1.66
N GLU A 251 21.36 -4.05 2.67
CA GLU A 251 21.14 -4.36 4.08
C GLU A 251 19.69 -4.14 4.49
N ASN A 252 19.06 -3.06 4.01
CA ASN A 252 17.66 -2.75 4.33
C ASN A 252 16.66 -3.09 3.22
N ALA A 253 17.10 -3.79 2.17
CA ALA A 253 16.20 -4.35 1.16
C ALA A 253 15.10 -5.20 1.81
N TYR A 254 13.87 -5.11 1.30
CA TYR A 254 12.72 -5.78 1.90
C TYR A 254 12.82 -7.31 1.74
N ARG A 255 12.70 -8.05 2.86
CA ARG A 255 12.76 -9.52 2.88
C ARG A 255 11.45 -10.09 3.40
N TRP A 256 10.68 -10.76 2.53
CA TRP A 256 9.34 -11.24 2.91
C TRP A 256 9.32 -12.20 4.10
N LYS A 257 10.39 -13.00 4.28
CA LYS A 257 10.54 -13.96 5.37
C LYS A 257 10.56 -13.28 6.75
N ASP A 258 11.04 -12.04 6.82
CA ASP A 258 11.10 -11.23 8.04
C ASP A 258 9.72 -10.65 8.41
N THR A 259 8.72 -10.86 7.54
CA THR A 259 7.39 -10.24 7.64
C THR A 259 6.26 -11.23 7.91
N ILE A 260 6.59 -12.49 8.19
CA ILE A 260 5.63 -13.54 8.53
C ILE A 260 5.94 -14.12 9.90
N GLY A 261 4.97 -14.85 10.48
CA GLY A 261 5.12 -15.36 11.85
C GLY A 261 4.57 -14.40 12.91
N PRO A 262 4.75 -14.75 14.19
CA PRO A 262 4.39 -13.89 15.32
C PRO A 262 5.03 -12.51 15.16
N VAL A 263 4.27 -11.44 15.42
CA VAL A 263 4.73 -10.07 15.17
C VAL A 263 5.90 -9.65 16.05
N GLU A 264 6.03 -10.26 17.23
CA GLU A 264 7.16 -10.10 18.15
C GLU A 264 8.46 -10.78 17.68
N GLU A 265 8.38 -11.67 16.68
CA GLU A 265 9.54 -12.34 16.07
C GLU A 265 9.93 -11.72 14.71
N ARG A 266 9.18 -10.70 14.24
CA ARG A 266 9.45 -10.01 12.98
C ARG A 266 10.54 -8.97 13.17
N LYS A 267 11.52 -8.95 12.26
CA LYS A 267 12.67 -8.04 12.34
C LYS A 267 12.30 -6.67 11.79
N ALA A 268 12.05 -5.70 12.68
CA ALA A 268 11.81 -4.32 12.27
C ALA A 268 12.97 -3.77 11.41
N ASN A 269 12.67 -2.91 10.46
CA ASN A 269 13.65 -2.42 9.49
C ASN A 269 13.43 -0.94 9.18
N TYR A 270 14.51 -0.23 8.84
CA TYR A 270 14.42 1.14 8.35
C TYR A 270 14.05 1.15 6.87
N ASN A 271 12.99 1.86 6.51
CA ASN A 271 12.62 2.06 5.11
C ASN A 271 13.35 3.24 4.47
N LEU A 272 13.46 3.19 3.14
CA LEU A 272 14.05 4.22 2.30
C LEU A 272 13.33 5.58 2.39
N TRP A 273 12.10 5.62 2.90
CA TRP A 273 11.27 6.83 3.03
C TRP A 273 11.50 7.60 4.32
N GLY A 274 12.48 7.23 5.14
CA GLY A 274 12.87 8.05 6.29
C GLY A 274 12.31 7.62 7.63
N TYR A 275 11.59 6.49 7.71
CA TYR A 275 11.02 5.95 8.94
C TYR A 275 11.23 4.43 9.02
N HIS A 276 10.74 3.79 10.09
CA HIS A 276 10.88 2.35 10.28
C HIS A 276 9.56 1.63 10.01
N GLN A 277 9.70 0.37 9.63
CA GLN A 277 8.61 -0.56 9.43
C GLN A 277 8.63 -1.59 10.54
N SER A 278 7.49 -1.80 11.17
CA SER A 278 7.31 -2.83 12.18
C SER A 278 7.11 -4.22 11.56
N TYR A 279 6.81 -4.27 10.26
CA TYR A 279 6.31 -5.45 9.56
C TYR A 279 5.08 -6.08 10.21
N GLY A 280 4.27 -5.29 10.92
CA GLY A 280 2.97 -5.72 11.45
C GLY A 280 1.99 -6.11 10.35
N ILE A 281 2.08 -5.47 9.18
CA ILE A 281 1.51 -5.95 7.92
C ILE A 281 2.67 -6.37 7.03
N GLY A 282 2.73 -7.67 6.73
CA GLY A 282 3.72 -8.28 5.87
C GLY A 282 3.10 -9.02 4.70
N PHE A 283 3.89 -9.88 4.05
CA PHE A 283 3.45 -10.61 2.86
C PHE A 283 2.21 -11.49 3.12
N PHE A 284 2.10 -12.10 4.31
CA PHE A 284 0.94 -12.90 4.64
C PHE A 284 -0.33 -12.05 4.73
N GLU A 285 -0.27 -10.91 5.42
CA GLU A 285 -1.41 -9.99 5.53
C GLU A 285 -1.79 -9.35 4.18
N TYR A 286 -0.82 -9.05 3.29
CA TYR A 286 -1.12 -8.59 1.92
C TYR A 286 -1.79 -9.67 1.05
N LEU A 287 -1.41 -10.94 1.21
CA LEU A 287 -2.07 -12.05 0.52
C LEU A 287 -3.51 -12.24 1.01
N LEU A 288 -3.74 -12.18 2.32
CA LEU A 288 -5.10 -12.17 2.88
C LEU A 288 -5.92 -11.00 2.36
N LEU A 289 -5.33 -9.80 2.30
CA LEU A 289 -5.98 -8.61 1.75
C LEU A 289 -6.37 -8.80 0.29
N SER A 290 -5.50 -9.43 -0.50
CA SER A 290 -5.77 -9.72 -1.91
C SER A 290 -6.96 -10.68 -2.05
N GLU A 291 -7.03 -11.75 -1.23
CA GLU A 291 -8.19 -12.67 -1.21
C GLU A 291 -9.48 -11.95 -0.79
N HIS A 292 -9.41 -11.10 0.24
CA HIS A 292 -10.56 -10.34 0.75
C HIS A 292 -11.12 -9.36 -0.28
N LEU A 293 -10.23 -8.74 -1.07
CA LEU A 293 -10.61 -7.83 -2.15
C LEU A 293 -10.99 -8.54 -3.45
N GLU A 294 -10.92 -9.89 -3.48
CA GLU A 294 -11.08 -10.70 -4.69
C GLU A 294 -10.12 -10.27 -5.82
N ALA A 295 -8.91 -9.85 -5.43
CA ALA A 295 -7.89 -9.28 -6.30
C ALA A 295 -6.70 -10.24 -6.49
N GLU A 296 -6.09 -10.23 -7.67
CA GLU A 296 -4.86 -11.00 -7.91
C GLU A 296 -3.67 -10.38 -7.16
N PRO A 297 -2.93 -11.12 -6.32
CA PRO A 297 -1.72 -10.62 -5.69
C PRO A 297 -0.56 -10.53 -6.70
N ILE A 298 0.16 -9.41 -6.69
CA ILE A 298 1.40 -9.19 -7.45
C ILE A 298 2.52 -8.80 -6.48
N PRO A 299 3.12 -9.79 -5.78
CA PRO A 299 4.27 -9.57 -4.92
C PRO A 299 5.50 -9.18 -5.73
N ILE A 300 6.20 -8.14 -5.29
CA ILE A 300 7.42 -7.60 -5.90
C ILE A 300 8.63 -8.00 -5.04
N PHE A 301 9.65 -8.55 -5.69
CA PHE A 301 10.89 -8.99 -5.05
C PHE A 301 12.06 -8.16 -5.56
N ASN A 302 13.02 -7.90 -4.67
CA ASN A 302 14.26 -7.24 -5.02
C ASN A 302 15.08 -8.10 -5.99
N SER A 303 15.66 -7.48 -7.02
CA SER A 303 16.48 -8.16 -8.03
C SER A 303 17.96 -8.29 -7.66
N GLY A 304 18.33 -8.22 -6.38
CA GLY A 304 19.71 -8.13 -5.89
C GLY A 304 20.34 -6.75 -6.10
N MET A 305 19.53 -5.70 -6.09
CA MET A 305 19.93 -4.32 -6.36
C MET A 305 19.22 -3.37 -5.38
N SER A 306 19.95 -2.43 -4.78
CA SER A 306 19.32 -1.31 -4.06
C SER A 306 18.93 -0.19 -5.03
N CYS A 307 18.20 0.83 -4.54
CA CYS A 307 17.58 1.84 -5.38
C CYS A 307 18.58 2.56 -6.30
N GLN A 308 18.48 2.31 -7.61
CA GLN A 308 19.41 2.86 -8.61
C GLN A 308 19.36 4.39 -8.71
N VAL A 309 18.21 5.00 -8.44
CA VAL A 309 18.06 6.46 -8.42
C VAL A 309 18.88 7.09 -7.28
N ARG A 310 19.21 6.30 -6.24
CA ARG A 310 19.88 6.76 -5.01
C ARG A 310 21.31 6.24 -4.84
N GLY A 311 21.90 5.65 -5.89
CA GLY A 311 23.31 5.26 -5.90
C GLY A 311 23.57 3.76 -5.69
N ALA A 312 22.58 2.92 -5.98
CA ALA A 312 22.57 1.45 -5.97
C ALA A 312 23.85 0.70 -5.55
N GLU A 313 23.64 -0.18 -4.59
CA GLU A 313 24.46 -1.37 -4.35
C GLU A 313 23.95 -2.53 -5.22
N TYR A 314 24.87 -3.39 -5.62
CA TYR A 314 24.57 -4.54 -6.46
C TYR A 314 25.14 -5.79 -5.79
N CYS A 315 24.29 -6.80 -5.59
CA CYS A 315 24.73 -8.11 -5.12
C CYS A 315 25.69 -8.70 -6.18
N PRO A 316 26.85 -9.26 -5.79
CA PRO A 316 27.71 -9.98 -6.70
C PRO A 316 26.93 -11.08 -7.43
N ILE A 317 27.19 -11.26 -8.73
CA ILE A 317 26.44 -12.21 -9.57
C ILE A 317 26.55 -13.65 -9.03
N ASP A 318 27.70 -14.02 -8.45
CA ASP A 318 27.95 -15.32 -7.84
C ASP A 318 27.35 -15.50 -6.43
N GLU A 319 26.70 -14.47 -5.89
CA GLU A 319 25.98 -14.48 -4.60
C GLU A 319 24.45 -14.33 -4.78
N MET A 320 23.96 -14.33 -6.02
CA MET A 320 22.54 -14.14 -6.35
C MET A 320 21.63 -15.28 -5.87
N ASP A 321 22.19 -16.44 -5.51
CA ASP A 321 21.43 -17.63 -5.10
C ASP A 321 20.49 -17.33 -3.93
N GLU A 322 20.93 -16.54 -2.94
CA GLU A 322 20.09 -16.15 -1.80
C GLU A 322 18.82 -15.40 -2.24
N TRP A 323 18.95 -14.47 -3.18
CA TRP A 323 17.83 -13.67 -3.69
C TRP A 323 16.89 -14.52 -4.53
N ILE A 324 17.42 -15.43 -5.34
CA ILE A 324 16.64 -16.34 -6.18
C ILE A 324 15.88 -17.34 -5.30
N GLU A 325 16.55 -17.95 -4.32
CA GLU A 325 15.93 -18.85 -3.34
C GLU A 325 14.82 -18.16 -2.56
N ASN A 326 15.01 -16.88 -2.19
CA ASN A 326 13.99 -16.09 -1.51
C ASN A 326 12.67 -16.04 -2.31
N VAL A 327 12.73 -15.91 -3.64
CA VAL A 327 11.56 -15.94 -4.54
C VAL A 327 10.96 -17.34 -4.64
N LEU A 328 11.80 -18.37 -4.83
CA LEU A 328 11.33 -19.76 -4.95
C LEU A 328 10.64 -20.27 -3.69
N ASP A 329 11.15 -19.85 -2.54
CA ASP A 329 10.59 -20.11 -1.22
C ASP A 329 9.23 -19.43 -1.04
N PHE A 330 9.09 -18.19 -1.50
CA PHE A 330 7.80 -17.52 -1.50
C PHE A 330 6.76 -18.25 -2.36
N ILE A 331 7.14 -18.69 -3.57
CA ILE A 331 6.20 -19.42 -4.44
C ILE A 331 5.79 -20.74 -3.78
N GLU A 332 6.70 -21.45 -3.10
CA GLU A 332 6.35 -22.64 -2.31
C GLU A 332 5.47 -22.29 -1.10
N PHE A 333 5.72 -21.18 -0.43
CA PHE A 333 4.88 -20.68 0.66
C PHE A 333 3.46 -20.41 0.17
N ALA A 334 3.31 -19.69 -0.93
CA ALA A 334 2.02 -19.29 -1.45
C ALA A 334 1.24 -20.46 -2.07
N ASN A 335 1.91 -21.31 -2.86
CA ASN A 335 1.26 -22.28 -3.74
C ASN A 335 1.58 -23.74 -3.41
N GLY A 336 2.61 -24.00 -2.60
CA GLY A 336 3.11 -25.34 -2.32
C GLY A 336 2.14 -26.20 -1.50
N PRO A 337 2.35 -27.53 -1.53
CA PRO A 337 1.54 -28.47 -0.77
C PRO A 337 1.74 -28.29 0.74
N LYS A 338 0.72 -28.62 1.54
CA LYS A 338 0.71 -28.44 3.00
C LYS A 338 1.88 -29.10 3.76
N ASN A 339 2.58 -30.05 3.12
CA ASN A 339 3.69 -30.81 3.68
C ASN A 339 5.08 -30.43 3.09
N SER A 340 5.16 -29.43 2.21
CA SER A 340 6.46 -28.83 1.87
C SER A 340 6.95 -27.92 3.00
N LEU A 341 8.22 -27.53 2.95
CA LEU A 341 8.83 -26.69 3.99
C LEU A 341 8.05 -25.37 4.15
N TRP A 342 7.80 -24.68 3.05
CA TRP A 342 7.11 -23.39 3.10
C TRP A 342 5.59 -23.51 3.09
N GLY A 343 5.04 -24.57 2.49
CA GLY A 343 3.61 -24.85 2.57
C GLY A 343 3.16 -25.18 3.99
N SER A 344 4.00 -25.82 4.80
CA SER A 344 3.69 -26.05 6.23
C SER A 344 3.72 -24.75 7.03
N LYS A 345 4.62 -23.81 6.70
CA LYS A 345 4.64 -22.47 7.32
C LYS A 345 3.35 -21.70 7.05
N ARG A 346 2.82 -21.74 5.82
CA ARG A 346 1.51 -21.15 5.48
C ARG A 346 0.38 -21.76 6.34
N VAL A 347 0.39 -23.09 6.51
CA VAL A 347 -0.57 -23.81 7.36
C VAL A 347 -0.44 -23.41 8.84
N GLU A 348 0.78 -23.27 9.35
CA GLU A 348 1.06 -22.83 10.73
C GLU A 348 0.49 -21.43 11.00
N LEU A 349 0.49 -20.54 10.00
CA LEU A 349 -0.13 -19.21 10.06
C LEU A 349 -1.66 -19.23 9.92
N GLY A 350 -2.27 -20.42 9.87
CA GLY A 350 -3.72 -20.59 9.84
C GLY A 350 -4.34 -20.60 8.44
N HIS A 351 -3.55 -20.59 7.37
CA HIS A 351 -4.05 -20.62 5.98
C HIS A 351 -3.60 -21.91 5.26
N PRO A 352 -4.37 -23.00 5.34
CA PRO A 352 -3.95 -24.27 4.78
C PRO A 352 -4.03 -24.32 3.25
N GLU A 353 -4.97 -23.58 2.65
CA GLU A 353 -5.19 -23.62 1.20
C GLU A 353 -4.12 -22.79 0.46
N PRO A 354 -3.76 -23.11 -0.78
CA PRO A 354 -2.88 -22.27 -1.59
C PRO A 354 -3.54 -20.91 -1.88
N PHE A 355 -2.75 -19.83 -1.86
CA PHE A 355 -3.19 -18.49 -2.32
C PHE A 355 -3.34 -18.41 -3.85
N ASN A 356 -2.78 -19.38 -4.58
CA ASN A 356 -2.82 -19.45 -6.04
C ASN A 356 -2.24 -18.21 -6.73
N VAL A 357 -1.09 -17.73 -6.24
CA VAL A 357 -0.35 -16.60 -6.82
C VAL A 357 0.08 -16.96 -8.25
N LYS A 358 -0.28 -16.12 -9.22
CA LYS A 358 0.04 -16.31 -10.65
C LYS A 358 1.14 -15.38 -11.15
N TYR A 359 1.27 -14.21 -10.53
CA TYR A 359 2.16 -13.13 -10.96
C TYR A 359 3.18 -12.85 -9.87
N ILE A 360 4.41 -12.59 -10.26
CA ILE A 360 5.44 -12.00 -9.39
C ILE A 360 6.17 -10.90 -10.16
N GLY A 361 6.64 -9.86 -9.48
CA GLY A 361 7.56 -8.88 -10.04
C GLY A 361 8.99 -9.10 -9.55
N ILE A 362 9.96 -8.94 -10.43
CA ILE A 362 11.39 -9.01 -10.09
C ILE A 362 12.03 -7.67 -10.38
N GLY A 363 12.43 -6.96 -9.33
CA GLY A 363 12.92 -5.59 -9.38
C GLY A 363 11.80 -4.55 -9.31
N ASN A 364 12.20 -3.32 -9.06
CA ASN A 364 11.36 -2.12 -9.13
C ASN A 364 12.20 -0.98 -9.71
N GLU A 365 11.66 -0.24 -10.68
CA GLU A 365 12.36 0.85 -11.35
C GLU A 365 13.80 0.51 -11.78
N ASN A 366 14.13 -0.75 -12.09
CA ASN A 366 15.49 -1.16 -12.41
C ASN A 366 15.80 -1.08 -13.91
N TRP A 367 17.04 -0.75 -14.27
CA TRP A 367 17.45 -0.55 -15.66
C TRP A 367 18.92 -0.86 -15.94
N GLY A 368 19.20 -1.01 -17.23
CA GLY A 368 20.56 -1.13 -17.74
C GLY A 368 21.12 -2.53 -17.57
N THR A 369 22.42 -2.67 -17.86
CA THR A 369 23.08 -3.97 -17.93
C THR A 369 23.00 -4.73 -16.60
N GLU A 370 23.16 -4.05 -15.46
CA GLU A 370 23.09 -4.68 -14.13
C GLU A 370 21.76 -5.41 -13.90
N TYR A 371 20.63 -4.81 -14.28
CA TYR A 371 19.32 -5.46 -14.18
C TYR A 371 19.11 -6.53 -15.25
N HIS A 372 19.51 -6.24 -16.49
CA HIS A 372 19.35 -7.14 -17.63
C HIS A 372 20.17 -8.44 -17.50
N ASP A 373 21.29 -8.42 -16.78
CA ASP A 373 22.10 -9.61 -16.51
C ASP A 373 21.51 -10.45 -15.36
N ARG A 374 20.84 -9.82 -14.38
CA ARG A 374 20.24 -10.49 -13.21
C ARG A 374 18.85 -11.06 -13.48
N PHE A 375 17.99 -10.35 -14.20
CA PHE A 375 16.61 -10.79 -14.46
C PHE A 375 16.52 -12.20 -15.07
N PRO A 376 17.35 -12.59 -16.07
CA PRO A 376 17.33 -13.96 -16.59
C PRO A 376 17.63 -15.02 -15.53
N MET A 377 18.47 -14.73 -14.53
CA MET A 377 18.79 -15.69 -13.46
C MET A 377 17.55 -16.04 -12.64
N PHE A 378 16.77 -15.03 -12.22
CA PHE A 378 15.49 -15.23 -11.55
C PHE A 378 14.49 -15.95 -12.45
N ARG A 379 14.32 -15.46 -13.69
CA ARG A 379 13.35 -16.02 -14.63
C ARG A 379 13.61 -17.50 -14.88
N ASP A 380 14.86 -17.85 -15.18
CA ASP A 380 15.21 -19.20 -15.57
C ASP A 380 15.06 -20.16 -14.37
N ALA A 381 15.43 -19.74 -13.15
CA ALA A 381 15.22 -20.51 -11.93
C ALA A 381 13.73 -20.71 -11.59
N VAL A 382 12.93 -19.64 -11.67
CA VAL A 382 11.47 -19.72 -11.43
C VAL A 382 10.81 -20.60 -12.48
N LYS A 383 11.05 -20.37 -13.78
CA LYS A 383 10.43 -21.15 -14.85
C LYS A 383 10.86 -22.63 -14.85
N ALA A 384 12.03 -22.96 -14.30
CA ALA A 384 12.46 -24.35 -14.14
C ALA A 384 11.63 -25.11 -13.09
N LYS A 385 11.16 -24.43 -12.03
CA LYS A 385 10.41 -25.06 -10.91
C LYS A 385 8.89 -24.83 -11.01
N TYR A 386 8.49 -23.66 -11.49
CA TYR A 386 7.11 -23.17 -11.55
C TYR A 386 6.85 -22.52 -12.93
N PRO A 387 6.81 -23.31 -14.02
CA PRO A 387 6.68 -22.79 -15.38
C PRO A 387 5.41 -21.96 -15.64
N GLU A 388 4.38 -22.14 -14.81
CA GLU A 388 3.11 -21.42 -14.84
C GLU A 388 3.16 -19.99 -14.30
N ILE A 389 4.15 -19.65 -13.46
CA ILE A 389 4.26 -18.32 -12.85
C ILE A 389 4.64 -17.30 -13.92
N ILE A 390 3.85 -16.24 -14.04
CA ILE A 390 4.12 -15.12 -14.95
C ILE A 390 5.02 -14.11 -14.23
N ILE A 391 6.11 -13.71 -14.89
CA ILE A 391 7.11 -12.84 -14.28
C ILE A 391 7.04 -11.45 -14.92
N VAL A 392 6.74 -10.46 -14.09
CA VAL A 392 6.70 -9.04 -14.46
C VAL A 392 8.12 -8.48 -14.42
N PHE A 393 8.55 -7.94 -15.55
CA PHE A 393 9.84 -7.26 -15.72
C PHE A 393 9.69 -5.77 -15.37
N SER A 394 10.60 -5.26 -14.54
CA SER A 394 10.65 -3.85 -14.16
C SER A 394 11.16 -2.97 -15.29
N GLY A 395 10.40 -1.93 -15.65
CA GLY A 395 10.92 -0.80 -16.43
C GLY A 395 11.73 0.19 -15.58
N PRO A 396 12.42 1.16 -16.21
CA PRO A 396 13.01 2.30 -15.51
C PRO A 396 11.93 3.27 -14.97
N PRO A 397 12.27 4.19 -14.06
CA PRO A 397 11.35 5.23 -13.58
C PRO A 397 10.86 6.18 -14.68
N SER A 398 11.61 6.26 -15.79
CA SER A 398 11.29 7.13 -16.92
C SER A 398 10.23 6.49 -17.83
N TYR A 399 9.14 7.19 -18.12
CA TYR A 399 8.14 6.80 -19.13
C TYR A 399 8.54 7.15 -20.58
N GLU A 400 9.70 7.74 -20.81
CA GLU A 400 10.22 8.05 -22.15
C GLU A 400 11.75 8.12 -22.16
N GLY A 401 12.34 8.19 -23.37
CA GLY A 401 13.77 8.40 -23.54
C GLY A 401 14.59 7.12 -23.65
N ALA A 402 15.92 7.26 -23.51
CA ALA A 402 16.87 6.21 -23.90
C ALA A 402 16.81 4.96 -23.02
N SER A 403 16.66 5.13 -21.70
CA SER A 403 16.53 4.00 -20.77
C SER A 403 15.24 3.22 -21.01
N PHE A 404 14.11 3.94 -21.11
CA PHE A 404 12.81 3.37 -21.45
C PHE A 404 12.85 2.58 -22.77
N ASN A 405 13.36 3.18 -23.84
CA ASN A 405 13.47 2.54 -25.15
C ASN A 405 14.39 1.31 -25.14
N ARG A 406 15.43 1.32 -24.31
CA ARG A 406 16.36 0.20 -24.14
C ARG A 406 15.70 -0.95 -23.40
N ALA A 407 14.99 -0.68 -22.31
CA ALA A 407 14.25 -1.67 -21.55
C ALA A 407 13.21 -2.37 -22.44
N TRP A 408 12.40 -1.61 -23.17
CA TRP A 408 11.43 -2.15 -24.13
C TRP A 408 12.05 -3.00 -25.24
N ARG A 409 13.18 -2.55 -25.80
CA ARG A 409 13.90 -3.35 -26.81
C ARG A 409 14.38 -4.67 -26.21
N TRP A 410 15.04 -4.60 -25.06
CA TRP A 410 15.57 -5.77 -24.39
C TRP A 410 14.46 -6.76 -24.03
N ALA A 411 13.34 -6.28 -23.48
CA ALA A 411 12.19 -7.10 -23.10
C ALA A 411 11.59 -7.85 -24.30
N ARG A 412 11.43 -7.19 -25.45
CA ARG A 412 10.99 -7.84 -26.70
C ARG A 412 12.00 -8.89 -27.19
N GLU A 413 13.29 -8.55 -27.22
CA GLU A 413 14.34 -9.45 -27.70
C GLU A 413 14.51 -10.70 -26.80
N ASN A 414 14.11 -10.61 -25.53
CA ASN A 414 14.25 -11.67 -24.54
C ASN A 414 12.94 -12.36 -24.15
N GLY A 415 11.84 -12.09 -24.87
CA GLY A 415 10.56 -12.77 -24.65
C GLY A 415 9.95 -12.54 -23.27
N VAL A 416 10.07 -11.33 -22.73
CA VAL A 416 9.38 -10.93 -21.50
C VAL A 416 7.86 -11.04 -21.69
N GLU A 417 7.15 -11.51 -20.65
CA GLU A 417 5.70 -11.70 -20.68
C GLU A 417 4.94 -10.40 -20.41
N ILE A 418 5.32 -9.70 -19.34
CA ILE A 418 4.74 -8.41 -18.92
C ILE A 418 5.89 -7.45 -18.57
N LEU A 419 5.81 -6.21 -19.07
CA LEU A 419 6.69 -5.11 -18.69
C LEU A 419 5.92 -4.10 -17.83
N ASP A 420 6.47 -3.76 -16.67
CA ASP A 420 5.99 -2.71 -15.77
C ASP A 420 6.50 -1.34 -16.22
N GLU A 421 5.58 -0.44 -16.60
CA GLU A 421 5.85 0.97 -16.90
C GLU A 421 5.41 1.85 -15.74
N HIS A 422 6.18 2.90 -15.46
CA HIS A 422 5.83 3.92 -14.48
C HIS A 422 5.66 5.29 -15.16
N MET A 423 4.62 6.06 -14.79
CA MET A 423 4.26 7.31 -15.44
C MET A 423 3.81 8.41 -14.46
N TYR A 424 4.76 9.22 -14.02
CA TYR A 424 4.49 10.45 -13.28
C TYR A 424 4.67 11.68 -14.18
N ALA A 425 3.57 12.19 -14.75
CA ALA A 425 3.61 13.21 -15.79
C ALA A 425 2.67 14.38 -15.50
N VAL A 426 2.97 15.57 -16.04
CA VAL A 426 2.05 16.72 -15.93
C VAL A 426 0.74 16.43 -16.70
N PRO A 427 -0.42 16.95 -16.23
CA PRO A 427 -1.73 16.69 -16.85
C PRO A 427 -1.77 16.96 -18.37
N GLU A 428 -1.07 18.00 -18.84
CA GLU A 428 -1.02 18.37 -20.26
C GLU A 428 -0.28 17.32 -21.10
N TRP A 429 0.75 16.68 -20.55
CA TRP A 429 1.45 15.61 -21.24
C TRP A 429 0.56 14.37 -21.33
N ILE A 430 -0.13 14.03 -20.23
CA ILE A 430 -1.05 12.88 -20.19
C ILE A 430 -2.17 13.04 -21.23
N LEU A 431 -2.81 14.22 -21.28
CA LEU A 431 -3.86 14.52 -22.26
C LEU A 431 -3.39 14.43 -23.72
N ARG A 432 -2.11 14.70 -23.99
CA ARG A 432 -1.50 14.59 -25.34
C ARG A 432 -1.08 13.17 -25.70
N ASN A 433 -1.12 12.24 -24.75
CA ASN A 433 -0.64 10.86 -24.90
C ASN A 433 -1.73 9.83 -24.58
N THR A 434 -3.00 10.20 -24.69
CA THR A 434 -4.13 9.28 -24.54
C THR A 434 -4.16 8.20 -25.63
N ASP A 435 -3.45 8.41 -26.74
CA ASP A 435 -3.26 7.46 -27.86
C ASP A 435 -1.89 6.75 -27.81
N ARG A 436 -1.17 6.83 -26.69
CA ARG A 436 0.20 6.32 -26.58
C ARG A 436 0.29 4.83 -26.94
N TYR A 437 -0.57 4.02 -26.33
CA TYR A 437 -0.56 2.57 -26.50
C TYR A 437 -1.10 2.13 -27.86
N ASP A 438 -1.82 2.98 -28.59
CA ASP A 438 -2.34 2.71 -29.94
C ASP A 438 -1.21 2.34 -30.93
N LYS A 439 0.03 2.78 -30.68
CA LYS A 439 1.19 2.57 -31.56
C LYS A 439 2.14 1.46 -31.10
N TYR A 440 1.86 0.81 -29.98
CA TYR A 440 2.72 -0.23 -29.43
C TYR A 440 2.68 -1.51 -30.27
N ASP A 441 3.72 -2.32 -30.17
CA ASP A 441 3.79 -3.60 -30.86
C ASP A 441 2.96 -4.66 -30.13
N ARG A 442 1.96 -5.22 -30.82
CA ARG A 442 1.04 -6.24 -30.27
C ARG A 442 1.67 -7.63 -30.15
N SER A 443 2.86 -7.83 -30.70
CA SER A 443 3.62 -9.08 -30.60
C SER A 443 4.66 -9.08 -29.47
N GLY A 444 4.85 -7.95 -28.79
CA GLY A 444 5.75 -7.80 -27.65
C GLY A 444 5.13 -8.19 -26.31
N PRO A 445 5.80 -7.87 -25.18
CA PRO A 445 5.25 -8.07 -23.85
C PRO A 445 3.94 -7.30 -23.68
N LYS A 446 3.07 -7.80 -22.80
CA LYS A 446 1.95 -7.02 -22.27
C LYS A 446 2.48 -5.90 -21.37
N VAL A 447 1.64 -4.91 -21.09
CA VAL A 447 1.95 -3.77 -20.24
C VAL A 447 1.19 -3.88 -18.93
N MET A 448 1.94 -3.76 -17.84
CA MET A 448 1.42 -3.28 -16.57
C MET A 448 1.86 -1.81 -16.44
N LEU A 449 0.92 -0.89 -16.25
CA LEU A 449 1.24 0.48 -15.84
C LEU A 449 1.20 0.51 -14.30
N GLY A 450 2.20 -0.09 -13.66
CA GLY A 450 2.18 -0.40 -12.23
C GLY A 450 2.21 0.81 -11.32
N GLU A 451 2.62 1.97 -11.86
CA GLU A 451 2.56 3.26 -11.19
C GLU A 451 2.20 4.37 -12.19
N TYR A 452 1.16 5.15 -11.89
CA TYR A 452 0.94 6.42 -12.59
C TYR A 452 0.23 7.45 -11.73
N ALA A 453 0.52 8.73 -11.98
CA ALA A 453 -0.25 9.85 -11.46
C ALA A 453 -0.02 11.13 -12.29
N ALA A 454 -1.04 11.99 -12.36
CA ALA A 454 -0.89 13.30 -12.97
C ALA A 454 -0.34 14.32 -11.96
N HIS A 455 0.88 14.79 -12.20
CA HIS A 455 1.56 15.81 -11.40
C HIS A 455 1.12 17.22 -11.81
N ALA A 456 -0.06 17.64 -11.35
CA ALA A 456 -0.52 19.01 -11.49
C ALA A 456 0.43 19.99 -10.76
N ALA A 457 0.26 21.30 -11.01
CA ALA A 457 1.08 22.33 -10.38
C ALA A 457 1.09 22.19 -8.84
N GLY A 458 2.31 22.10 -8.27
CA GLY A 458 2.51 21.87 -6.84
C GLY A 458 2.16 20.45 -6.37
N THR A 459 2.10 19.48 -7.28
CA THR A 459 1.89 18.04 -7.03
C THR A 459 0.69 17.74 -6.14
N ARG A 460 -0.42 18.47 -6.37
CA ARG A 460 -1.68 18.33 -5.64
C ARG A 460 -2.67 17.46 -6.41
N ASN A 461 -3.50 16.72 -5.69
CA ASN A 461 -4.71 16.16 -6.27
C ASN A 461 -5.64 17.32 -6.69
N THR A 462 -6.01 17.35 -7.96
CA THR A 462 -6.91 18.37 -8.52
C THR A 462 -7.89 17.72 -9.47
N LEU A 463 -9.00 18.39 -9.75
CA LEU A 463 -9.91 17.94 -10.81
C LEU A 463 -9.21 17.91 -12.18
N GLN A 464 -8.25 18.80 -12.44
CA GLN A 464 -7.47 18.78 -13.69
C GLN A 464 -6.64 17.49 -13.82
N ALA A 465 -5.93 17.11 -12.76
CA ALA A 465 -5.17 15.86 -12.69
C ALA A 465 -6.08 14.65 -12.93
N ALA A 466 -7.17 14.56 -12.16
CA ALA A 466 -8.15 13.47 -12.27
C ALA A 466 -8.77 13.36 -13.67
N MET A 467 -9.08 14.48 -14.34
CA MET A 467 -9.60 14.46 -15.71
C MET A 467 -8.55 14.03 -16.75
N ALA A 468 -7.28 14.37 -16.54
CA ALA A 468 -6.20 13.89 -17.41
C ALA A 468 -5.98 12.38 -17.23
N GLU A 469 -6.01 11.89 -15.98
CA GLU A 469 -5.97 10.46 -15.66
C GLU A 469 -7.14 9.72 -16.28
N ALA A 470 -8.38 10.23 -16.15
CA ALA A 470 -9.55 9.66 -16.80
C ALA A 470 -9.38 9.57 -18.33
N ALA A 471 -8.83 10.60 -18.96
CA ALA A 471 -8.56 10.60 -20.40
C ALA A 471 -7.52 9.54 -20.78
N LEU A 472 -6.44 9.38 -19.99
CA LEU A 472 -5.47 8.30 -20.16
C LEU A 472 -6.12 6.93 -20.04
N MET A 473 -6.98 6.74 -19.03
CA MET A 473 -7.66 5.47 -18.76
C MET A 473 -8.52 5.01 -19.93
N THR A 474 -9.14 5.94 -20.69
CA THR A 474 -9.82 5.56 -21.95
C THR A 474 -8.87 4.97 -23.00
N GLY A 475 -7.62 5.43 -23.01
CA GLY A 475 -6.53 4.87 -23.81
C GLY A 475 -6.08 3.51 -23.31
N LEU A 476 -6.06 3.30 -21.99
CA LEU A 476 -5.76 2.00 -21.39
C LEU A 476 -6.82 0.97 -21.80
N GLU A 477 -8.11 1.26 -21.61
CA GLU A 477 -9.20 0.36 -22.02
C GLU A 477 -9.19 0.08 -23.52
N ARG A 478 -9.04 1.11 -24.36
CA ARG A 478 -8.97 0.94 -25.82
C ARG A 478 -7.85 0.00 -26.26
N ASN A 479 -6.77 -0.08 -25.49
CA ASN A 479 -5.62 -0.92 -25.75
C ASN A 479 -5.52 -2.11 -24.78
N SER A 480 -6.68 -2.64 -24.33
CA SER A 480 -6.72 -3.80 -23.42
C SER A 480 -6.14 -5.09 -24.04
N ASP A 481 -5.92 -5.11 -25.36
CA ASP A 481 -5.14 -6.16 -26.02
C ASP A 481 -3.68 -6.20 -25.56
N ILE A 482 -3.14 -5.09 -25.05
CA ILE A 482 -1.74 -4.98 -24.61
C ILE A 482 -1.60 -4.46 -23.18
N VAL A 483 -2.39 -3.48 -22.73
CA VAL A 483 -2.39 -2.98 -21.35
C VAL A 483 -3.37 -3.82 -20.54
N ILE A 484 -2.89 -4.59 -19.59
CA ILE A 484 -3.71 -5.57 -18.87
C ILE A 484 -3.86 -5.26 -17.38
N MET A 485 -3.05 -4.34 -16.86
CA MET A 485 -2.99 -3.93 -15.45
C MET A 485 -2.53 -2.47 -15.37
N ALA A 486 -3.13 -1.68 -14.48
CA ALA A 486 -2.77 -0.30 -14.20
C ALA A 486 -3.12 0.06 -12.76
N ALA A 487 -2.21 0.74 -12.05
CA ALA A 487 -2.43 1.18 -10.67
C ALA A 487 -1.95 2.62 -10.47
N TYR A 488 -2.80 3.44 -9.83
CA TYR A 488 -2.41 4.76 -9.37
C TYR A 488 -1.42 4.65 -8.22
N ALA A 489 -0.41 5.52 -8.19
CA ALA A 489 0.58 5.58 -7.12
C ALA A 489 0.95 7.02 -6.73
N PRO A 490 1.25 7.30 -5.45
CA PRO A 490 1.07 6.43 -4.29
C PRO A 490 -0.40 6.35 -3.81
N LEU A 491 -0.73 5.31 -3.06
CA LEU A 491 -2.10 5.01 -2.66
C LEU A 491 -2.59 5.83 -1.47
N PHE A 492 -1.79 5.88 -0.41
CA PHE A 492 -2.16 6.43 0.90
C PHE A 492 -1.26 7.58 1.31
N ASN A 493 -1.83 8.62 1.92
CA ASN A 493 -1.05 9.71 2.51
C ASN A 493 -1.63 10.22 3.82
N ARG A 494 -0.74 10.33 4.80
CA ARG A 494 -0.99 10.98 6.09
C ARG A 494 -0.50 12.44 6.09
N PRO A 495 -1.38 13.44 6.26
CA PRO A 495 -0.97 14.84 6.37
C PRO A 495 0.07 15.06 7.48
N GLY A 496 1.10 15.84 7.17
CA GLY A 496 2.21 16.13 8.11
C GLY A 496 3.32 15.08 8.10
N TRP A 497 3.07 13.90 7.52
CA TRP A 497 4.00 12.78 7.42
C TRP A 497 4.28 12.40 5.96
N SER A 498 4.11 13.34 5.04
CA SER A 498 4.22 13.11 3.60
C SER A 498 5.67 13.21 3.11
N GLN A 499 6.17 12.15 2.46
CA GLN A 499 7.40 12.15 1.67
C GLN A 499 7.14 12.42 0.19
N TRP A 500 5.96 12.05 -0.31
CA TRP A 500 5.56 12.22 -1.71
C TRP A 500 4.12 12.69 -1.82
N THR A 501 3.82 13.45 -2.88
CA THR A 501 2.46 13.85 -3.29
C THR A 501 2.40 13.94 -4.82
N PRO A 502 1.22 13.84 -5.46
CA PRO A 502 -0.13 13.60 -4.91
C PRO A 502 -0.40 12.13 -4.59
N ASP A 503 -1.53 11.83 -3.93
CA ASP A 503 -1.86 10.47 -3.47
C ASP A 503 -3.36 10.18 -3.60
N LEU A 504 -3.73 8.91 -3.72
CA LEU A 504 -5.11 8.55 -4.05
C LEU A 504 -6.09 8.80 -2.88
N ILE A 505 -5.70 8.39 -1.67
CA ILE A 505 -6.50 8.41 -0.44
C ILE A 505 -5.72 9.12 0.66
N TRP A 506 -6.36 10.09 1.30
CA TRP A 506 -5.77 10.83 2.41
C TRP A 506 -6.47 10.48 3.71
N PHE A 507 -5.69 10.36 4.78
CA PHE A 507 -6.23 9.96 6.07
C PHE A 507 -5.45 10.59 7.24
N ASP A 508 -6.12 10.72 8.38
CA ASP A 508 -5.50 10.99 9.67
C ASP A 508 -6.03 10.00 10.71
N ASN A 509 -5.85 10.26 12.01
CA ASN A 509 -6.31 9.35 13.06
C ASN A 509 -7.82 9.09 13.07
N THR A 510 -8.65 10.04 12.62
CA THR A 510 -10.12 9.94 12.75
C THR A 510 -10.87 10.02 11.44
N ARG A 511 -10.18 10.36 10.34
CA ARG A 511 -10.82 10.61 9.04
C ARG A 511 -10.06 9.95 7.91
N VAL A 512 -10.80 9.59 6.88
CA VAL A 512 -10.31 9.15 5.57
C VAL A 512 -11.14 9.80 4.47
N TYR A 513 -10.52 10.16 3.36
CA TYR A 513 -11.24 10.62 2.18
C TYR A 513 -10.54 10.28 0.86
N GLY A 514 -11.35 10.01 -0.16
CA GLY A 514 -10.88 9.83 -1.54
C GLY A 514 -10.73 11.17 -2.26
N THR A 515 -9.69 11.29 -3.07
CA THR A 515 -9.45 12.48 -3.91
C THR A 515 -10.29 12.46 -5.18
N PRO A 516 -10.32 13.52 -6.01
CA PRO A 516 -10.93 13.44 -7.34
C PRO A 516 -10.38 12.27 -8.18
N SER A 517 -9.08 11.96 -8.06
CA SER A 517 -8.44 10.81 -8.71
C SER A 517 -9.01 9.48 -8.19
N TYR A 518 -9.27 9.35 -6.88
CA TYR A 518 -9.91 8.16 -6.30
C TYR A 518 -11.27 7.90 -6.93
N HIS A 519 -12.09 8.94 -7.07
CA HIS A 519 -13.41 8.80 -7.69
C HIS A 519 -13.34 8.47 -9.18
N VAL A 520 -12.31 8.92 -9.90
CA VAL A 520 -12.05 8.49 -11.27
C VAL A 520 -11.67 7.01 -11.32
N GLN A 521 -10.73 6.55 -10.47
CA GLN A 521 -10.36 5.14 -10.39
C GLN A 521 -11.57 4.25 -10.10
N LYS A 522 -12.36 4.62 -9.08
CA LYS A 522 -13.60 3.93 -8.71
C LYS A 522 -14.60 3.89 -9.87
N LEU A 523 -14.82 5.02 -10.55
CA LEU A 523 -15.77 5.10 -11.66
C LEU A 523 -15.40 4.16 -12.81
N PHE A 524 -14.14 4.12 -13.21
CA PHE A 524 -13.68 3.22 -14.27
C PHE A 524 -13.79 1.75 -13.84
N ASN A 525 -13.39 1.42 -12.61
CA ASN A 525 -13.39 0.04 -12.16
C ASN A 525 -14.82 -0.52 -11.93
N GLU A 526 -15.75 0.31 -11.43
CA GLU A 526 -17.16 -0.10 -11.27
C GLU A 526 -17.91 -0.26 -12.60
N ASN A 527 -17.38 0.27 -13.70
CA ASN A 527 -18.02 0.28 -15.02
C ASN A 527 -17.16 -0.37 -16.10
N LEU A 528 -16.25 -1.27 -15.69
CA LEU A 528 -15.39 -2.02 -16.60
C LEU A 528 -16.22 -3.01 -17.43
N GLY A 529 -16.13 -2.93 -18.75
CA GLY A 529 -16.77 -3.88 -19.66
C GLY A 529 -15.97 -5.15 -19.87
N ASP A 530 -16.56 -6.15 -20.53
CA ASP A 530 -15.86 -7.40 -20.89
C ASP A 530 -15.02 -7.26 -22.17
N VAL A 531 -15.45 -6.38 -23.09
CA VAL A 531 -14.83 -6.17 -24.40
C VAL A 531 -14.87 -4.69 -24.76
N VAL A 532 -13.87 -4.23 -25.49
CA VAL A 532 -13.83 -2.87 -26.04
C VAL A 532 -14.87 -2.75 -27.14
N ILE A 533 -15.74 -1.73 -27.10
CA ILE A 533 -16.63 -1.42 -28.22
C ILE A 533 -16.01 -0.28 -29.03
N PRO A 534 -15.65 -0.52 -30.31
CA PRO A 534 -15.08 0.53 -31.14
C PRO A 534 -16.01 1.75 -31.22
N SER A 535 -15.42 2.91 -30.97
CA SER A 535 -16.11 4.18 -31.10
C SER A 535 -15.23 5.20 -31.81
N LYS A 536 -15.87 6.18 -32.45
CA LYS A 536 -15.21 7.24 -33.21
C LYS A 536 -15.88 8.57 -32.94
N LEU A 537 -15.12 9.58 -32.56
CA LEU A 537 -15.63 10.94 -32.37
C LEU A 537 -15.36 11.77 -33.65
N THR A 538 -16.27 12.65 -34.04
CA THR A 538 -16.00 13.61 -35.13
C THR A 538 -15.14 14.77 -34.63
N ASP A 539 -14.22 15.24 -35.47
CA ASP A 539 -13.32 16.37 -35.19
C ASP A 539 -12.46 16.17 -33.93
N GLU A 540 -11.75 15.05 -33.85
CA GLU A 540 -10.80 14.67 -32.77
C GLU A 540 -9.55 15.58 -32.65
N ASN A 541 -9.54 16.76 -33.28
CA ASN A 541 -8.46 17.73 -33.12
C ASN A 541 -8.48 18.31 -31.69
N LEU A 542 -7.86 17.59 -30.75
CA LEU A 542 -7.55 18.05 -29.40
C LEU A 542 -6.53 19.20 -29.46
N GLU A 543 -7.00 20.45 -29.53
CA GLU A 543 -6.17 21.60 -29.24
C GLU A 543 -5.93 21.70 -27.73
N VAL A 544 -4.89 21.02 -27.23
CA VAL A 544 -4.41 21.24 -25.85
C VAL A 544 -3.64 22.56 -25.81
N ILE A 545 -4.39 23.66 -25.65
CA ILE A 545 -3.84 25.01 -25.45
C ILE A 545 -3.11 25.01 -24.11
N GLY A 546 -1.79 24.90 -24.15
CA GLY A 546 -0.96 24.79 -22.96
C GLY A 546 -1.07 26.05 -22.09
N TYR A 547 -1.51 25.87 -20.85
CA TYR A 547 -1.26 26.86 -19.80
C TYR A 547 0.22 26.78 -19.45
N TRP A 548 1.04 27.55 -20.16
CA TRP A 548 2.39 27.84 -19.70
C TRP A 548 2.27 28.65 -18.41
N PHE A 549 2.41 28.00 -17.26
CA PHE A 549 2.82 28.71 -16.06
C PHE A 549 4.17 29.36 -16.38
N LYS A 550 4.17 30.69 -16.53
CA LYS A 550 5.42 31.45 -16.55
C LYS A 550 6.17 31.12 -15.27
N SER A 551 7.39 30.63 -15.45
CA SER A 551 8.45 30.44 -14.45
C SER A 551 8.48 31.52 -13.38
#